data_AF-A0A090QZC4-F1
#
_entry.id   AF-A0A090QZC4-F1
#
_cell.length_a   1.000
_cell.length_b   1.000
_cell.length_c   1.000
_cell.angle_alpha   90.00
_cell.angle_beta   90.00
_cell.angle_gamma   90.00
#
_symmetry.space_group_name_H-M   'P 1'
#
loop_
_entity.id
_entity.type
_entity.pdbx_description
1 polymer ?
#
loop_
_entity_poly.entity_id
_entity_poly.type
_entity_poly.pdbx_seq_one_letter_code
_entity_poly.pdbx_strand_id
1 'polypeptide(L)'
;MIRYAEEVPGLVVINRYIPEIATRCIALDNYKGAYLATEHLIKHGHQHIGYICSNHDIEDTEQRKAGYLAALAEHGLPHNDSYIEYGTPDEQGGESA
;
A
#
# COMPACT_ATOMS: atom_id res chain seq x y z
N MET A 1 -17.50 -5.31 13.58
CA MET A 1 -16.34 -4.68 14.24
C MET A 1 -16.74 -3.39 14.95
N ILE A 2 -17.40 -2.44 14.27
CA ILE A 2 -17.85 -1.17 14.88
C ILE A 2 -18.69 -1.40 16.14
N ARG A 3 -19.76 -2.20 16.06
CA ARG A 3 -20.57 -2.59 17.24
C ARG A 3 -19.75 -3.26 18.35
N TYR A 4 -18.75 -4.06 17.99
CA TYR A 4 -17.90 -4.74 18.99
C TYR A 4 -16.95 -3.75 19.69
N ALA A 5 -16.56 -2.66 19.02
CA ALA A 5 -15.81 -1.57 19.64
C ALA A 5 -16.63 -0.85 20.73
N GLU A 6 -17.95 -0.79 20.57
CA GLU A 6 -18.84 -0.21 21.59
C GLU A 6 -18.90 -1.10 22.84
N GLU A 7 -18.93 -2.43 22.65
CA GLU A 7 -19.01 -3.42 23.72
C GLU A 7 -17.66 -3.64 24.44
N VAL A 8 -16.53 -3.42 23.75
CA VAL A 8 -15.17 -3.63 24.28
C VAL A 8 -14.37 -2.32 24.25
N PRO A 9 -14.30 -1.56 25.36
CA PRO A 9 -13.59 -0.28 25.42
C PRO A 9 -12.10 -0.36 25.08
N GLY A 10 -11.46 -1.50 25.37
CA GLY A 10 -10.04 -1.74 25.10
C GLY A 10 -9.71 -2.21 23.68
N LEU A 11 -10.69 -2.28 22.77
CA LEU A 11 -10.44 -2.69 21.40
C LEU A 11 -9.61 -1.64 20.65
N VAL A 12 -8.47 -2.06 20.11
CA VAL A 12 -7.62 -1.27 19.20
C VAL A 12 -7.47 -2.04 17.89
N VAL A 13 -7.63 -1.34 16.77
CA VAL A 13 -7.44 -1.89 15.43
C VAL A 13 -6.03 -1.55 14.96
N ILE A 14 -5.28 -2.54 14.51
CA ILE A 14 -3.90 -2.38 14.05
C ILE A 14 -3.85 -2.59 12.54
N ASN A 15 -3.05 -1.75 11.86
CA ASN A 15 -2.78 -1.82 10.43
C ASN A 15 -4.04 -1.74 9.55
N ARG A 16 -5.07 -1.05 10.06
CA ARG A 16 -6.28 -0.74 9.29
C ARG A 16 -6.92 0.52 9.83
N TYR A 17 -7.37 1.37 8.91
CA TYR A 17 -8.14 2.55 9.22
C TYR A 17 -9.63 2.26 9.00
N ILE A 18 -10.47 2.63 9.97
CA ILE A 18 -11.93 2.51 9.86
C ILE A 18 -12.49 3.87 10.29
N PRO A 19 -13.06 4.67 9.38
CA PRO A 19 -13.46 6.05 9.66
C PRO A 19 -14.34 6.21 10.91
N GLU A 20 -15.28 5.29 11.13
CA GLU A 20 -16.25 5.33 12.22
C GLU A 20 -15.62 5.09 13.60
N ILE A 21 -14.45 4.45 13.67
CA ILE A 21 -13.71 4.19 14.92
C ILE A 21 -12.26 4.65 14.82
N ALA A 22 -12.00 5.69 14.04
CA ALA A 22 -10.65 6.19 13.73
C ALA A 22 -9.78 6.45 14.97
N THR A 23 -10.38 6.91 16.07
CA THR A 23 -9.70 7.16 17.35
C THR A 23 -9.14 5.90 18.02
N ARG A 24 -9.51 4.72 17.52
CA ARG A 24 -9.05 3.40 18.00
C ARG A 24 -8.22 2.66 16.96
N CYS A 25 -7.84 3.33 15.86
CA CYS A 25 -7.00 2.77 14.82
C CYS A 25 -5.55 3.23 15.00
N ILE A 26 -4.63 2.27 14.97
CA ILE A 26 -3.21 2.49 14.74
C ILE A 26 -2.91 1.94 13.35
N ALA A 27 -2.78 2.83 12.37
CA ALA A 27 -2.60 2.48 10.96
C ALA A 27 -1.37 3.15 10.36
N LEU A 28 -0.91 2.62 9.23
CA LEU A 28 0.20 3.17 8.45
C LEU A 28 -0.31 4.17 7.42
N ASP A 29 0.55 5.12 7.06
CA ASP A 29 0.37 5.90 5.82
C ASP A 29 0.92 5.08 4.64
N ASN A 30 0.07 4.19 4.12
CA ASN A 30 0.42 3.28 3.03
C ASN A 30 0.81 4.03 1.75
N TYR A 31 0.15 5.17 1.48
CA TYR A 31 0.46 6.02 0.34
C TYR A 31 1.87 6.60 0.48
N LYS A 32 2.17 7.26 1.61
CA LYS A 32 3.48 7.88 1.82
C LYS A 32 4.60 6.85 1.85
N GLY A 33 4.35 5.69 2.45
CA GLY A 33 5.31 4.59 2.47
C GLY A 33 5.70 4.12 1.07
N ALA A 34 4.72 3.86 0.20
CA ALA A 34 4.97 3.45 -1.17
C ALA A 34 5.66 4.55 -2.00
N TYR A 35 5.21 5.80 -1.86
CA TYR A 35 5.84 6.95 -2.50
C TYR A 35 7.33 7.04 -2.15
N LEU A 36 7.67 6.97 -0.86
CA LEU A 36 9.07 7.08 -0.40
C LEU A 36 9.93 5.93 -0.90
N ALA A 37 9.40 4.71 -0.94
CA ALA A 37 10.11 3.55 -1.47
C ALA A 37 10.43 3.71 -2.97
N THR A 38 9.44 4.15 -3.76
CA THR A 38 9.63 4.39 -5.20
C THR A 38 10.58 5.57 -5.44
N GLU A 39 10.38 6.69 -4.74
CA GLU A 39 11.25 7.87 -4.83
C GLU A 39 12.71 7.53 -4.52
N HIS A 40 12.95 6.66 -3.52
CA HIS A 40 14.28 6.19 -3.19
C HIS A 40 14.97 5.52 -4.38
N LEU A 41 14.28 4.61 -5.09
CA LEU A 41 14.82 3.96 -6.29
C LEU A 41 15.10 4.97 -7.41
N ILE A 42 14.18 5.91 -7.64
CA ILE A 42 14.35 6.96 -8.65
C ILE A 42 15.58 7.82 -8.34
N LYS A 43 15.78 8.22 -7.09
CA LYS A 43 16.95 9.01 -6.64
C LYS A 43 18.28 8.26 -6.83
N HIS A 44 18.25 6.92 -6.91
CA HIS A 44 19.40 6.09 -7.23
C HIS A 44 19.58 5.83 -8.73
N GLY A 45 18.79 6.48 -9.59
CA GLY A 45 18.91 6.40 -11.05
C GLY A 45 18.09 5.29 -11.71
N HIS A 46 17.24 4.58 -10.96
CA HIS A 46 16.33 3.59 -11.54
C HIS A 46 15.20 4.28 -12.31
N GLN A 47 14.99 3.85 -13.56
CA GLN A 47 13.96 4.41 -14.45
C GLN A 47 12.84 3.43 -14.79
N HIS A 48 13.09 2.13 -14.64
CA HIS A 48 12.11 1.06 -14.84
C HIS A 48 11.92 0.35 -13.50
N ILE A 49 10.78 0.59 -12.86
CA ILE A 49 10.50 0.12 -11.49
C ILE A 49 9.26 -0.77 -11.57
N GLY A 50 9.41 -2.03 -11.20
CA GLY A 50 8.28 -2.96 -11.05
C GLY A 50 7.55 -2.75 -9.73
N TYR A 51 6.24 -3.02 -9.72
CA TYR A 51 5.40 -2.99 -8.54
C TYR A 51 4.60 -4.30 -8.43
N ILE A 52 4.97 -5.15 -7.48
CA ILE A 52 4.24 -6.37 -7.16
C ILE A 52 3.25 -6.04 -6.04
N CYS A 53 1.97 -6.21 -6.32
CA CYS A 53 0.86 -5.86 -5.44
C CYS A 53 0.16 -7.11 -4.92
N SER A 54 -0.64 -6.96 -3.85
CA SER A 54 -1.45 -8.07 -3.37
C SER A 54 -2.65 -8.31 -4.29
N ASN A 55 -2.94 -9.57 -4.59
CA ASN A 55 -4.18 -9.98 -5.28
C ASN A 55 -5.44 -9.93 -4.37
N HIS A 56 -5.29 -9.56 -3.09
CA HIS A 56 -6.41 -9.37 -2.19
C HIS A 56 -7.04 -7.98 -2.39
N ASP A 57 -8.37 -7.95 -2.44
CA ASP A 57 -9.16 -6.72 -2.49
C ASP A 57 -9.24 -6.07 -1.11
N ILE A 58 -8.21 -5.29 -0.76
CA ILE A 58 -8.10 -4.55 0.50
C ILE A 58 -7.67 -3.10 0.22
N GLU A 59 -8.16 -2.15 1.01
CA GLU A 59 -7.93 -0.72 0.83
C GLU A 59 -6.43 -0.32 0.81
N ASP A 60 -5.60 -1.05 1.57
CA ASP A 60 -4.15 -0.87 1.61
C ASP A 60 -3.48 -1.01 0.22
N THR A 61 -4.03 -1.89 -0.64
CA THR A 61 -3.55 -2.20 -1.99
C THR A 61 -3.62 -0.96 -2.88
N GLU A 62 -4.76 -0.24 -2.83
CA GLU A 62 -4.98 0.96 -3.63
C GLU A 62 -4.13 2.15 -3.17
N GLN A 63 -3.98 2.35 -1.86
CA GLN A 63 -3.15 3.43 -1.32
C GLN A 63 -1.68 3.26 -1.70
N ARG A 64 -1.13 2.04 -1.62
CA ARG A 64 0.27 1.77 -2.00
C ARG A 64 0.48 1.95 -3.50
N LYS A 65 -0.44 1.46 -4.33
CA LYS A 65 -0.40 1.65 -5.79
C LYS A 65 -0.42 3.13 -6.16
N ALA A 66 -1.29 3.92 -5.51
CA ALA A 66 -1.36 5.37 -5.71
C ALA A 66 -0.05 6.07 -5.32
N GLY A 67 0.59 5.67 -4.22
CA GLY A 67 1.89 6.23 -3.80
C GLY A 67 3.01 5.95 -4.81
N TYR A 68 3.09 4.72 -5.32
CA TYR A 68 4.01 4.32 -6.38
C TYR A 68 3.80 5.15 -7.66
N LEU A 69 2.56 5.24 -8.16
CA LEU A 69 2.23 6.00 -9.37
C LEU A 69 2.51 7.50 -9.21
N ALA A 70 2.24 8.06 -8.03
CA ALA A 70 2.51 9.46 -7.74
C ALA A 70 4.01 9.78 -7.78
N ALA A 71 4.87 8.92 -7.22
CA ALA A 71 6.31 9.11 -7.25
C ALA A 71 6.87 9.09 -8.68
N LEU A 72 6.40 8.17 -9.53
CA LEU A 72 6.75 8.13 -10.95
C LEU A 72 6.32 9.41 -11.68
N ALA A 73 5.06 9.81 -11.50
CA ALA A 73 4.51 10.99 -12.15
C ALA A 73 5.25 12.28 -11.76
N GLU A 74 5.58 12.45 -10.48
CA GLU A 74 6.30 13.63 -9.98
C GLU A 74 7.72 13.74 -10.57
N HIS A 75 8.38 12.61 -10.81
CA HIS A 75 9.72 12.57 -11.40
C HIS A 75 9.71 12.45 -12.94
N GLY A 76 8.54 12.55 -13.58
CA GLY A 76 8.40 12.49 -15.02
C GLY A 76 8.74 11.13 -15.64
N LEU A 77 8.65 10.04 -14.85
CA LEU A 77 8.85 8.69 -15.35
C LEU A 77 7.53 8.11 -15.88
N PRO A 78 7.55 7.40 -17.01
CA PRO A 78 6.36 6.76 -17.54
C PRO A 78 5.93 5.62 -16.62
N HIS A 79 4.63 5.50 -16.37
CA HIS A 79 4.07 4.25 -15.85
C HIS A 79 3.83 3.30 -17.03
N ASN A 80 4.05 2.01 -16.80
CA ASN A 80 3.70 0.96 -17.73
C ASN A 80 2.92 -0.10 -16.96
N ASP A 81 1.71 -0.40 -17.39
CA ASP A 81 0.86 -1.40 -16.74
C ASP A 81 1.50 -2.80 -16.75
N SER A 82 2.40 -3.08 -17.71
CA SER A 82 3.17 -4.33 -17.73
C SER A 82 4.23 -4.42 -16.63
N TYR A 83 4.41 -3.39 -15.80
CA TYR A 83 5.30 -3.41 -14.64
C TYR A 83 4.52 -3.60 -13.33
N ILE A 84 3.21 -3.79 -13.40
CA ILE A 84 2.35 -4.02 -12.24
C ILE A 84 1.85 -5.45 -12.28
N GLU A 85 2.27 -6.25 -11.30
CA GLU A 85 1.84 -7.64 -11.16
C GLU A 85 1.14 -7.85 -9.81
N TYR A 86 0.31 -8.90 -9.73
CA TYR A 86 -0.46 -9.21 -8.53
C TYR A 86 -0.17 -10.61 -8.03
N GLY A 87 0.26 -10.73 -6.78
CA GLY A 87 0.57 -11.99 -6.11
C GLY A 87 -0.13 -12.14 -4.78
N THR A 88 -0.22 -13.37 -4.28
CA THR A 88 -0.58 -13.61 -2.88
C THR A 88 0.51 -12.98 -2.00
N PRO A 89 0.18 -12.32 -0.86
CA PRO A 89 1.16 -11.64 -0.01
C PRO A 89 1.92 -12.63 0.87
N ASP A 90 2.56 -13.61 0.23
CA ASP A 90 3.45 -14.61 0.80
C ASP A 90 4.67 -14.78 -0.12
N GLU A 91 5.58 -15.67 0.26
CA GLU A 91 6.82 -15.92 -0.48
C GLU A 91 6.55 -16.46 -1.89
N GLN A 92 5.71 -17.49 -2.01
CA GLN A 92 5.39 -18.12 -3.30
C GLN A 92 4.65 -17.16 -4.24
N GLY A 93 3.73 -16.36 -3.71
CA GLY A 93 3.00 -15.36 -4.48
C GLY A 93 3.91 -14.24 -4.99
N GLY A 94 4.91 -13.85 -4.21
CA GLY A 94 5.95 -12.92 -4.65
C GLY A 94 6.91 -13.50 -5.69
N GLU A 95 7.24 -14.80 -5.61
CA GLU A 95 8.08 -15.48 -6.61
C GLU A 95 7.38 -15.65 -7.97
N SER A 96 6.07 -15.88 -7.95
CA SER A 96 5.28 -16.19 -9.15
C SER A 96 4.83 -14.94 -9.93
N ALA A 97 4.88 -13.77 -9.31
CA ALA A 97 4.51 -12.47 -9.88
C ALA A 97 5.69 -11.84 -10.63
#